data_AF-A0A2T6KBQ1-F1
#
_entry.id   AF-A0A2T6KBQ1-F1
#
_cell.length_a   1.000
_cell.length_b   1.000
_cell.length_c   1.000
_cell.angle_alpha   90.00
_cell.angle_beta   90.00
_cell.angle_gamma   90.00
#
_symmetry.space_group_name_H-M   'P 1'
#
loop_
_entity.id
_entity.type
_entity.pdbx_description
1 polymer ?
#
loop_
_entity_poly.entity_id
_entity_poly.type
_entity_poly.pdbx_seq_one_letter_code
_entity_poly.pdbx_strand_id
1 'polypeptide(L)' 'MEQEVKQVMLHVHSALEEKGYNPINQIVGYLLSGDPAYIPRHQDARNLIRKLERDEILEELVKFYIKKNNEA' A
#
# COMPACT_ATOMS: atom_id res chain seq x y z
N MET A 1 10.85 -1.09 -9.31
CA MET A 1 10.56 -1.56 -7.93
C MET A 1 10.16 -0.40 -7.03
N GLU A 2 11.05 0.48 -6.53
CA GLU A 2 10.66 1.62 -5.65
C GLU A 2 9.51 2.48 -6.22
N GLN A 3 9.65 2.94 -7.47
CA GLN A 3 8.61 3.77 -8.12
C GLN A 3 7.29 3.03 -8.31
N GLU A 4 7.34 1.72 -8.50
CA GLU A 4 6.16 0.89 -8.74
C GLU A 4 5.38 0.66 -7.45
N VAL A 5 6.06 0.30 -6.36
CA VAL A 5 5.47 0.20 -5.01
C VAL A 5 4.84 1.53 -4.64
N LYS A 6 5.55 2.64 -4.81
CA LYS A 6 5.02 3.98 -4.51
C LYS A 6 3.75 4.29 -5.31
N GLN A 7 3.75 4.05 -6.62
CA GLN A 7 2.60 4.33 -7.48
C GLN A 7 1.38 3.49 -7.08
N VAL A 8 1.58 2.19 -6.86
CA VAL A 8 0.50 1.28 -6.45
C VAL A 8 -0.05 1.68 -5.07
N MET A 9 0.82 2.00 -4.11
CA MET A 9 0.40 2.39 -2.76
C MET A 9 -0.38 3.70 -2.74
N LEU A 10 0.03 4.70 -3.53
CA LEU A 10 -0.72 5.95 -3.68
C LEU A 10 -2.08 5.72 -4.35
N HIS A 11 -2.13 4.87 -5.37
CA HIS A 11 -3.37 4.52 -6.06
C HIS A 11 -4.34 3.79 -5.12
N VAL A 12 -3.85 2.83 -4.35
CA VAL A 12 -4.63 2.10 -3.34
C VAL A 12 -5.15 3.06 -2.27
N HIS A 13 -4.32 4.00 -1.81
CA HIS A 13 -4.72 5.02 -0.85
C HIS A 13 -5.91 5.84 -1.35
N SER A 14 -5.81 6.41 -2.57
CA SER A 14 -6.89 7.19 -3.16
C SER A 14 -8.16 6.36 -3.36
N ALA A 15 -8.04 5.12 -3.83
CA ALA A 15 -9.19 4.23 -4.02
C ALA A 15 -9.90 3.89 -2.69
N LEU A 16 -9.16 3.83 -1.57
CA LEU A 16 -9.70 3.65 -0.23
C LEU A 16 -10.43 4.91 0.27
N GLU A 17 -9.83 6.09 0.07
CA GLU A 17 -10.44 7.38 0.43
C GLU A 17 -11.75 7.63 -0.32
N GLU A 18 -11.77 7.40 -1.63
CA GLU A 18 -12.98 7.57 -2.45
C GLU A 18 -14.13 6.68 -2.01
N LYS A 19 -13.84 5.54 -1.38
CA LYS A 19 -14.85 4.62 -0.84
C LYS A 19 -15.18 4.89 0.64
N GLY A 20 -14.55 5.88 1.25
CA GLY A 20 -14.78 6.26 2.65
C GLY A 20 -14.16 5.28 3.66
N TYR A 21 -13.19 4.47 3.25
CA TYR A 21 -12.41 3.65 4.18
C TYR A 21 -11.29 4.46 4.80
N ASN A 22 -10.79 4.05 5.97
CA ASN A 22 -9.52 4.54 6.50
C ASN A 22 -8.37 3.85 5.75
N PRO A 23 -7.60 4.54 4.89
CA PRO A 23 -6.63 3.88 4.04
C PRO A 23 -5.52 3.18 4.82
N ILE A 24 -5.03 3.82 5.89
CA ILE A 24 -3.94 3.31 6.71
C ILE A 24 -4.35 1.99 7.37
N ASN A 25 -5.51 1.93 8.00
CA ASN A 25 -5.98 0.71 8.66
C ASN A 25 -6.15 -0.46 7.67
N GLN A 26 -6.67 -0.19 6.48
CA GLN A 26 -6.88 -1.22 5.46
C GLN A 26 -5.56 -1.73 4.87
N ILE A 27 -4.62 -0.82 4.60
CA ILE A 27 -3.28 -1.18 4.10
C ILE A 27 -2.53 -2.00 5.15
N VAL A 28 -2.54 -1.57 6.42
CA VAL A 28 -1.91 -2.34 7.52
C VAL A 28 -2.56 -3.71 7.67
N GLY A 29 -3.89 -3.78 7.64
CA GLY A 29 -4.63 -5.05 7.68
C GLY A 29 -4.24 -6.01 6.55
N TYR A 30 -4.11 -5.49 5.32
CA TYR A 30 -3.65 -6.27 4.17
C TYR A 30 -2.22 -6.78 4.34
N LEU A 31 -1.28 -5.92 4.76
CA LEU A 31 0.13 -6.31 4.90
C LEU A 31 0.32 -7.41 5.96
N LEU A 32 -0.39 -7.31 7.09
CA LEU A 32 -0.30 -8.28 8.19
C LEU A 32 -1.01 -9.61 7.88
N SER A 33 -2.20 -9.56 7.28
CA SER A 33 -3.01 -10.77 7.07
C SER A 33 -2.78 -11.44 5.71
N GLY A 34 -2.41 -10.66 4.69
CA GLY A 34 -2.42 -11.08 3.29
C GLY A 34 -3.82 -11.18 2.67
N ASP A 35 -4.89 -10.84 3.40
CA ASP A 35 -6.25 -10.95 2.89
C ASP A 35 -6.59 -9.77 1.96
N PRO A 36 -6.80 -10.01 0.65
CA PRO A 36 -7.14 -8.95 -0.29
C PRO A 36 -8.52 -8.31 -0.04
N ALA A 37 -9.36 -8.85 0.85
CA ALA A 37 -10.63 -8.26 1.23
C ALA A 37 -10.48 -6.87 1.86
N TYR A 38 -9.34 -6.57 2.51
CA TYR A 38 -9.03 -5.25 3.05
C TYR A 38 -8.96 -4.16 1.96
N ILE A 39 -8.61 -4.50 0.73
CA ILE A 39 -8.49 -3.53 -0.36
C ILE A 39 -9.73 -3.61 -1.26
N PRO A 40 -10.42 -2.49 -1.55
CA PRO A 40 -11.61 -2.50 -2.38
C PRO A 40 -11.26 -2.88 -3.83
N ARG A 41 -12.22 -3.44 -4.55
CA ARG A 41 -12.11 -3.69 -6.01
C ARG A 41 -12.19 -2.40 -6.84
N HIS A 42 -12.44 -1.26 -6.18
CA HIS A 42 -12.56 0.05 -6.82
C HIS A 42 -11.27 0.44 -7.53
N GLN A 43 -11.39 1.02 -8.73
CA GLN A 43 -10.27 1.46 -9.56
C GLN A 43 -9.16 0.40 -9.73
N ASP A 44 -9.50 -0.89 -9.75
CA ASP A 44 -8.54 -2.00 -9.86
C ASP A 44 -7.49 -2.07 -8.72
N ALA A 45 -7.67 -1.32 -7.62
CA ALA A 45 -6.71 -1.22 -6.53
C ALA A 45 -6.32 -2.59 -5.93
N ARG A 46 -7.32 -3.46 -5.71
CA ARG A 46 -7.10 -4.82 -5.21
C ARG A 46 -6.22 -5.65 -6.14
N ASN A 47 -6.36 -5.52 -7.46
CA ASN A 47 -5.55 -6.33 -8.37
C ASN A 47 -4.14 -5.77 -8.49
N LEU A 48 -3.99 -4.44 -8.51
CA LEU A 48 -2.69 -3.77 -8.55
C LEU A 48 -1.81 -4.16 -7.35
N ILE A 49 -2.35 -4.06 -6.13
CA ILE A 49 -1.57 -4.38 -4.93
C ILE A 49 -1.22 -5.87 -4.79
N ARG A 50 -2.00 -6.75 -5.42
CA ARG A 50 -1.73 -8.20 -5.45
C ARG A 50 -0.64 -8.61 -6.44
N LYS A 51 -0.20 -7.70 -7.32
CA LYS A 51 0.94 -7.94 -8.23
C LYS A 51 2.28 -7.74 -7.53
N LEU A 52 2.27 -7.09 -6.36
CA LEU A 52 3.44 -6.85 -5.54
C LEU A 52 3.50 -7.89 -4.43
N GLU A 53 4.70 -8.34 -4.12
CA GLU A 53 4.90 -9.16 -2.93
C GLU A 53 4.85 -8.28 -1.67
N ARG A 54 4.30 -8.80 -0.57
CA ARG A 54 4.04 -8.00 0.64
C ARG A 54 5.33 -7.59 1.34
N ASP A 55 6.34 -8.45 1.29
CA ASP A 55 7.68 -8.18 1.82
C ASP A 55 8.35 -7.05 1.04
N GLU A 56 8.20 -6.99 -0.29
CA GLU A 56 8.68 -5.86 -1.11
C GLU A 56 8.04 -4.53 -0.68
N ILE A 57 6.72 -4.53 -0.43
CA ILE A 57 6.01 -3.33 0.05
C ILE A 57 6.56 -2.92 1.43
N LEU A 58 6.69 -3.88 2.37
CA LEU A 58 7.17 -3.60 3.72
C LEU A 58 8.62 -3.10 3.72
N GLU A 59 9.50 -3.71 2.92
CA GLU A 59 10.89 -3.30 2.78
C GLU A 59 11.00 -1.86 2.30
N GLU A 60 10.23 -1.50 1.26
CA GLU A 60 10.22 -0.14 0.72
C GLU A 60 9.67 0.89 1.74
N LEU A 61 8.61 0.54 2.48
CA LEU A 61 8.07 1.40 3.54
C LEU A 61 9.10 1.67 4.64
N VAL A 62 9.84 0.65 5.08
CA VAL A 62 10.90 0.79 6.10
C VAL A 62 12.07 1.62 5.55
N LYS A 63 12.54 1.35 4.33
CA LYS A 63 13.60 2.12 3.66
C LYS A 63 13.22 3.59 3.56
N PHE A 64 12.00 3.88 3.10
CA PHE A 64 11.49 5.24 2.99
C PHE A 64 11.44 5.95 4.34
N TYR A 65 10.94 5.28 5.39
CA TYR A 65 10.86 5.86 6.73
C TYR A 65 12.25 6.23 7.26
N ILE A 66 13.24 5.33 7.17
CA ILE A 66 14.61 5.60 7.62
C ILE A 66 15.24 6.73 6.80
N LYS A 67 15.18 6.64 5.47
CA LYS A 67 15.71 7.66 4.55
C LYS A 67 15.15 9.04 4.85
N LYS A 68 13.82 9.14 5.01
CA LYS A 68 13.12 10.40 5.27
C LYS A 68 13.52 11.06 6.60
N ASN A 69 13.89 10.27 7.61
CA ASN A 69 14.34 10.79 8.91
C ASN A 69 15.85 11.04 8.97
N ASN A 70 16.65 10.44 8.10
CA ASN A 70 18.10 10.69 8.00
C ASN A 70 18.44 11.86 7.07
N GLU A 71 17.53 12.26 6.18
CA GLU A 71 17.62 13.47 5.35
C GLU A 71 17.11 14.73 6.07
N ALA A 72 16.76 14.61 7.36
CA ALA A 72 16.34 15.70 8.25
C ALA A 72 17.46 16.04 9.25
#